data_AF-A0A1Q6G163-F1
#
_entry.id   AF-A0A1Q6G163-F1
#
_cell.length_a   1.000
_cell.length_b   1.000
_cell.length_c   1.000
_cell.angle_alpha   90.00
_cell.angle_beta   90.00
_cell.angle_gamma   90.00
#
_symmetry.space_group_name_H-M   'P 1'
#
loop_
_entity.id
_entity.type
_entity.pdbx_description
1 polymer ?
#
loop_
_entity_poly.entity_id
_entity_poly.type
_entity_poly.pdbx_seq_one_letter_code
_entity_poly.pdbx_strand_id
1 'polypeptide(L)'
;MERIEKTLLLPLLAAAVLSSASCSDDKEKEPPVRAVNYTIEFTTVSQAVYLGDKYQTGDGNYRLTLTNADGDVLEADLTSVKAPKPSAAMPEAGVYTAAETRRAGTFAPEASSWETVKSGVEVRSANQAGQKTKFAIRAGSMTLAPAASGDGTFTLSGEVTDGDKTALSFSWSGALAFANESGEEDPVVYERLSMVFGDYYPDDYGIAADTYMLRGGNERVELHSQLRSVPAADPAAPLPGDGKYTIDLRSEAGKYANETFTFRSGYISQSGRAAGTYWKTDEATYVATSGSFTVSTVGESWKIEGTLRDDGAEETFSFTYTGKPGFKN
;
A
#
# COMPACT_ATOMS: atom_id res chain seq x y z
N MET A 1 -0.76 -27.94 -88.00
CA MET A 1 -0.46 -26.53 -87.71
C MET A 1 -1.61 -25.73 -88.29
N GLU A 2 -2.38 -25.12 -87.38
CA GLU A 2 -3.41 -24.07 -87.53
C GLU A 2 -4.47 -24.14 -88.65
N ARG A 3 -5.73 -24.12 -88.19
CA ARG A 3 -6.96 -24.19 -88.97
C ARG A 3 -7.57 -22.78 -89.08
N ILE A 4 -7.53 -22.21 -90.29
CA ILE A 4 -8.66 -21.66 -91.08
C ILE A 4 -9.98 -21.56 -90.28
N GLU A 5 -10.82 -20.51 -90.29
CA GLU A 5 -10.94 -19.18 -90.92
C GLU A 5 -12.11 -18.52 -90.13
N LYS A 6 -12.03 -17.24 -89.76
CA LYS A 6 -12.67 -16.11 -90.46
C LYS A 6 -14.21 -16.15 -90.46
N THR A 7 -14.84 -15.05 -90.00
CA THR A 7 -15.89 -14.28 -90.73
C THR A 7 -17.09 -13.82 -89.87
N LEU A 8 -17.10 -12.49 -89.66
CA LEU A 8 -18.20 -11.49 -89.72
C LEU A 8 -19.48 -11.55 -88.83
N LEU A 9 -19.64 -10.42 -88.12
CA LEU A 9 -20.80 -9.48 -87.98
C LEU A 9 -22.16 -9.91 -87.36
N LEU A 10 -22.50 -9.14 -86.30
CA LEU A 10 -23.78 -8.82 -85.62
C LEU A 10 -25.01 -8.66 -86.55
N PRO A 11 -26.28 -8.90 -86.10
CA PRO A 11 -26.95 -8.01 -85.12
C PRO A 11 -28.15 -8.54 -84.26
N LEU A 12 -28.58 -7.67 -83.32
CA LEU A 12 -29.94 -7.37 -82.81
C LEU A 12 -30.76 -8.33 -81.89
N LEU A 13 -31.07 -7.77 -80.70
CA LEU A 13 -32.38 -7.64 -80.02
C LEU A 13 -32.90 -8.69 -78.99
N ALA A 14 -33.33 -8.11 -77.85
CA ALA A 14 -34.46 -8.47 -76.96
C ALA A 14 -34.23 -9.31 -75.67
N ALA A 15 -34.23 -8.57 -74.55
CA ALA A 15 -34.95 -8.76 -73.28
C ALA A 15 -34.90 -10.10 -72.52
N ALA A 16 -34.37 -10.04 -71.28
CA ALA A 16 -35.03 -10.61 -70.11
C ALA A 16 -34.70 -9.79 -68.85
N VAL A 17 -35.73 -9.60 -68.05
CA VAL A 17 -35.86 -8.70 -66.90
C VAL A 17 -35.60 -9.48 -65.61
N LEU A 18 -34.90 -8.83 -64.67
CA LEU A 18 -34.84 -9.04 -63.21
C LEU A 18 -34.61 -10.46 -62.68
N SER A 19 -33.42 -10.68 -62.13
CA SER A 19 -33.31 -11.25 -60.79
C SER A 19 -32.40 -10.37 -59.96
N SER A 20 -32.97 -9.79 -58.91
CA SER A 20 -32.28 -9.11 -57.84
C SER A 20 -31.33 -10.11 -57.16
N ALA A 21 -30.07 -10.13 -57.58
CA ALA A 21 -29.00 -10.67 -56.77
C ALA A 21 -28.85 -9.72 -55.57
N SER A 22 -29.56 -10.05 -54.50
CA SER A 22 -29.27 -9.57 -53.17
C SER A 22 -27.77 -9.75 -52.96
N CYS A 23 -27.01 -8.65 -52.92
CA CYS A 23 -25.66 -8.67 -52.38
C CYS A 23 -25.79 -9.24 -50.96
N SER A 24 -25.48 -10.51 -50.76
CA SER A 24 -25.23 -11.02 -49.43
C SER A 24 -23.98 -10.29 -48.98
N ASP A 25 -24.18 -9.34 -48.08
CA ASP A 25 -23.14 -8.80 -47.23
C ASP A 25 -22.80 -9.94 -46.24
N ASP A 26 -22.24 -11.03 -46.77
CA ASP A 26 -21.61 -12.09 -46.00
C ASP A 26 -20.31 -11.48 -45.45
N LYS A 27 -20.47 -10.63 -44.43
CA LYS A 27 -19.42 -10.39 -43.47
C LYS A 27 -19.17 -11.74 -42.82
N GLU A 28 -18.19 -12.44 -43.39
CA GLU A 28 -17.50 -13.56 -42.78
C GLU A 28 -17.35 -13.21 -41.29
N LYS A 29 -18.14 -13.87 -40.43
CA LYS A 29 -18.02 -13.69 -38.99
C LYS A 29 -16.62 -14.13 -38.66
N GLU A 30 -15.77 -13.16 -38.34
CA GLU A 30 -14.43 -13.40 -37.81
C GLU A 30 -14.56 -14.52 -36.76
N PRO A 31 -13.78 -15.62 -36.90
CA PRO A 31 -13.95 -16.77 -36.02
C PRO A 31 -13.85 -16.29 -34.56
N PRO A 32 -14.69 -16.80 -33.65
CA PRO A 32 -14.67 -16.34 -32.27
C PRO A 32 -13.26 -16.54 -31.70
N VAL A 33 -12.56 -15.43 -31.40
CA VAL A 33 -11.26 -15.47 -30.71
C VAL A 33 -11.47 -16.24 -29.42
N ARG A 34 -10.87 -17.43 -29.35
CA ARG A 34 -11.01 -18.41 -28.25
C ARG A 34 -10.37 -17.80 -27.00
N ALA A 35 -11.14 -17.70 -25.92
CA ALA A 35 -10.60 -17.31 -24.62
C ALA A 35 -9.54 -18.33 -24.18
N VAL A 36 -8.42 -17.83 -23.66
CA VAL A 36 -7.28 -18.65 -23.23
C VAL A 36 -7.26 -18.63 -21.71
N ASN A 37 -7.50 -19.79 -21.10
CA ASN A 37 -7.52 -19.92 -19.64
C ASN A 37 -6.31 -20.74 -19.20
N TYR A 38 -5.49 -20.15 -18.35
CA TYR A 38 -4.41 -20.84 -17.67
C TYR A 38 -4.85 -21.26 -16.27
N THR A 39 -4.44 -22.46 -15.87
CA THR A 39 -4.47 -22.89 -14.48
C THR A 39 -3.04 -23.19 -14.05
N ILE A 40 -2.55 -22.47 -13.04
CA ILE A 40 -1.16 -22.57 -12.57
C ILE A 40 -1.14 -22.75 -11.06
N GLU A 41 -0.44 -23.79 -10.62
CA GLU A 41 -0.06 -23.94 -9.22
C GLU A 41 1.36 -23.43 -9.05
N PHE A 42 1.53 -22.46 -8.17
CA PHE A 42 2.85 -21.96 -7.78
C PHE A 42 3.33 -22.69 -6.53
N THR A 43 4.64 -22.85 -6.41
CA THR A 43 5.23 -23.66 -5.33
C THR A 43 6.26 -22.90 -4.50
N THR A 44 6.75 -21.76 -4.99
CA THR A 44 7.89 -21.08 -4.38
C THR A 44 7.63 -19.58 -4.30
N VAL A 45 7.98 -18.98 -3.15
CA VAL A 45 8.06 -17.53 -2.98
C VAL A 45 9.48 -17.12 -3.37
N SER A 46 9.62 -16.42 -4.50
CA SER A 46 10.92 -15.89 -4.97
C SER A 46 11.21 -14.50 -4.41
N GLN A 47 10.16 -13.73 -4.11
CA GLN A 47 10.26 -12.44 -3.44
C GLN A 47 9.00 -12.19 -2.60
N ALA A 48 9.18 -11.68 -1.39
CA ALA A 48 8.12 -11.13 -0.56
C ALA A 48 8.71 -9.95 0.21
N VAL A 49 8.32 -8.73 -0.14
CA VAL A 49 8.90 -7.50 0.43
C VAL A 49 7.82 -6.51 0.85
N TYR A 50 8.00 -5.88 2.00
CA TYR A 50 7.21 -4.75 2.48
C TYR A 50 7.90 -3.45 2.07
N LEU A 51 7.16 -2.57 1.41
CA LEU A 51 7.65 -1.33 0.80
C LEU A 51 7.20 -0.08 1.54
N GLY A 52 6.53 -0.21 2.70
CA GLY A 52 6.05 0.95 3.45
C GLY A 52 4.84 1.60 2.78
N ASP A 53 4.66 2.88 3.06
CA ASP A 53 3.69 3.75 2.36
C ASP A 53 4.31 4.33 1.08
N LYS A 54 4.78 3.46 0.19
CA LYS A 54 5.48 3.80 -1.06
C LYS A 54 4.67 4.75 -1.93
N TYR A 55 3.34 4.61 -1.93
CA TYR A 55 2.44 5.41 -2.75
C TYR A 55 1.78 6.59 -2.02
N GLN A 56 2.17 6.85 -0.77
CA GLN A 56 1.69 7.99 0.04
C GLN A 56 0.17 8.02 0.18
N THR A 57 -0.45 6.84 0.27
CA THR A 57 -1.90 6.70 0.48
C THR A 57 -2.27 6.53 1.96
N GLY A 58 -1.26 6.31 2.82
CA GLY A 58 -1.42 5.94 4.23
C GLY A 58 -1.55 4.43 4.45
N ASP A 59 -1.54 3.64 3.38
CA ASP A 59 -1.66 2.18 3.39
C ASP A 59 -0.28 1.52 3.17
N GLY A 60 -0.12 0.28 3.62
CA GLY A 60 1.10 -0.51 3.43
C GLY A 60 1.15 -1.17 2.06
N ASN A 61 2.27 -1.06 1.38
CA ASN A 61 2.49 -1.68 0.07
C ASN A 61 3.40 -2.90 0.19
N TYR A 62 3.01 -3.99 -0.47
CA TYR A 62 3.69 -5.27 -0.41
C TYR A 62 3.89 -5.78 -1.83
N ARG A 63 5.04 -6.38 -2.11
CA ARG A 63 5.31 -7.07 -3.38
C ARG A 63 5.55 -8.54 -3.12
N LEU A 64 4.84 -9.37 -3.86
CA LEU A 64 4.92 -10.82 -3.80
C LEU A 64 5.21 -11.37 -5.19
N THR A 65 6.26 -12.18 -5.30
CA THR A 65 6.61 -12.88 -6.54
C THR A 65 6.65 -14.38 -6.29
N LEU A 66 5.76 -15.10 -6.96
CA LEU A 66 5.67 -16.56 -6.89
C LEU A 66 6.20 -17.21 -8.16
N THR A 67 6.80 -18.39 -8.02
CA THR A 67 7.30 -19.19 -9.14
C THR A 67 6.97 -20.67 -8.97
N ASN A 68 7.04 -21.43 -10.07
CA ASN A 68 7.00 -22.90 -10.06
C ASN A 68 8.19 -23.51 -10.80
N ALA A 69 8.27 -24.84 -10.79
CA ALA A 69 9.35 -25.59 -11.45
C ALA A 69 9.36 -25.43 -12.98
N ASP A 70 8.21 -25.11 -13.58
CA ASP A 70 8.07 -24.86 -15.02
C ASP A 70 8.61 -23.48 -15.42
N GLY A 71 8.94 -22.64 -14.43
CA GLY A 71 9.42 -21.28 -14.64
C GLY A 71 8.30 -20.26 -14.89
N ASP A 72 7.04 -20.60 -14.60
CA ASP A 72 5.95 -19.62 -14.54
C ASP A 72 6.20 -18.66 -13.38
N VAL A 73 5.76 -17.41 -13.53
CA VAL A 73 5.93 -16.33 -12.53
C VAL A 73 4.62 -15.60 -12.33
N LEU A 74 4.29 -15.27 -11.08
CA LEU A 74 3.25 -14.29 -10.73
C LEU A 74 3.89 -13.18 -9.90
N GLU A 75 3.78 -11.94 -10.35
CA GLU A 75 4.17 -10.72 -9.62
C GLU A 75 2.89 -9.98 -9.19
N ALA A 76 2.72 -9.77 -7.90
CA ALA A 76 1.58 -9.08 -7.33
C ALA A 76 2.02 -7.95 -6.40
N ASP A 77 1.60 -6.72 -6.74
CA ASP A 77 1.79 -5.52 -5.92
C ASP A 77 0.52 -5.29 -5.09
N LEU A 78 0.49 -5.80 -3.86
CA LEU A 78 -0.63 -5.72 -2.93
C LEU A 78 -0.59 -4.43 -2.10
N THR A 79 -1.76 -3.90 -1.77
CA THR A 79 -1.93 -2.81 -0.81
C THR A 79 -2.84 -3.26 0.32
N SER A 80 -2.34 -3.18 1.54
CA SER A 80 -3.02 -3.57 2.78
C SER A 80 -2.86 -2.49 3.84
N VAL A 81 -3.35 -2.71 5.05
CA VAL A 81 -3.11 -1.78 6.17
C VAL A 81 -1.61 -1.64 6.40
N LYS A 82 -1.16 -0.41 6.69
CA LYS A 82 0.24 -0.13 6.99
C LYS A 82 0.71 -0.94 8.20
N ALA A 83 1.84 -1.63 8.06
CA ALA A 83 2.35 -2.47 9.14
C ALA A 83 2.79 -1.59 10.31
N PRO A 84 2.32 -1.85 11.55
CA PRO A 84 2.79 -1.13 12.73
C PRO A 84 4.22 -1.50 13.13
N LYS A 85 4.70 -2.66 12.67
CA LYS A 85 6.05 -3.18 12.89
C LYS A 85 6.66 -3.61 11.54
N PRO A 86 7.38 -2.73 10.84
CA PRO A 86 7.98 -3.01 9.53
C PRO A 86 8.79 -4.31 9.44
N SER A 87 9.54 -4.69 10.47
CA SER A 87 10.37 -5.92 10.46
C SER A 87 9.57 -7.22 10.49
N ALA A 88 8.29 -7.15 10.88
CA ALA A 88 7.37 -8.27 10.93
C ALA A 88 6.11 -7.97 10.10
N ALA A 89 6.26 -7.15 9.05
CA ALA A 89 5.16 -6.71 8.22
C ALA A 89 4.47 -7.91 7.55
N MET A 90 3.14 -7.89 7.56
CA MET A 90 2.32 -8.90 6.92
C MET A 90 1.04 -8.23 6.41
N PRO A 91 0.68 -8.41 5.12
CA PRO A 91 -0.60 -7.92 4.63
C PRO A 91 -1.75 -8.65 5.33
N GLU A 92 -2.85 -7.95 5.58
CA GLU A 92 -4.05 -8.55 6.17
C GLU A 92 -4.60 -9.67 5.28
N ALA A 93 -5.09 -10.74 5.90
CA ALA A 93 -5.81 -11.76 5.17
C ALA A 93 -7.11 -11.19 4.61
N GLY A 94 -7.47 -11.60 3.40
CA GLY A 94 -8.68 -11.12 2.74
C GLY A 94 -8.62 -11.21 1.23
N VAL A 95 -9.65 -10.65 0.61
CA VAL A 95 -9.76 -10.55 -0.85
C VAL A 95 -9.17 -9.23 -1.31
N TYR A 96 -8.18 -9.33 -2.20
CA TYR A 96 -7.57 -8.22 -2.90
C TYR A 96 -8.14 -8.13 -4.31
N THR A 97 -8.67 -6.96 -4.67
CA THR A 97 -9.24 -6.73 -6.01
C THR A 97 -8.33 -5.84 -6.85
N ALA A 98 -8.28 -6.10 -8.16
CA ALA A 98 -7.57 -5.24 -9.11
C ALA A 98 -8.15 -3.82 -9.06
N ALA A 99 -7.36 -2.84 -8.62
CA ALA A 99 -7.77 -1.43 -8.60
C ALA A 99 -6.59 -0.46 -8.64
N GLU A 100 -6.74 0.64 -9.36
CA GLU A 100 -5.72 1.69 -9.46
C GLU A 100 -5.64 2.59 -8.22
N THR A 101 -6.61 2.48 -7.30
CA THR A 101 -6.74 3.35 -6.13
C THR A 101 -5.62 3.17 -5.11
N ARG A 102 -4.91 2.02 -5.12
CA ARG A 102 -3.84 1.68 -4.18
C ARG A 102 -4.27 1.89 -2.72
N ARG A 103 -5.47 1.36 -2.42
CA ARG A 103 -6.06 1.34 -1.08
C ARG A 103 -5.96 -0.06 -0.47
N ALA A 104 -6.02 -0.16 0.85
CA ALA A 104 -6.07 -1.45 1.54
C ALA A 104 -7.15 -2.37 0.91
N GLY A 105 -6.79 -3.63 0.65
CA GLY A 105 -7.65 -4.61 -0.03
C GLY A 105 -7.60 -4.55 -1.56
N THR A 106 -6.58 -3.91 -2.13
CA THR A 106 -6.40 -3.83 -3.59
C THR A 106 -5.02 -4.33 -4.02
N PHE A 107 -4.89 -4.73 -5.28
CA PHE A 107 -3.59 -4.92 -5.90
C PHE A 107 -3.50 -4.12 -7.19
N ALA A 108 -2.30 -3.62 -7.50
CA ALA A 108 -2.07 -2.68 -8.59
C ALA A 108 -2.07 -3.42 -9.95
N PRO A 109 -3.06 -3.20 -10.83
CA PRO A 109 -3.19 -3.99 -12.05
C PRO A 109 -1.95 -3.85 -12.94
N GLU A 110 -1.54 -2.62 -13.28
CA GLU A 110 -0.43 -2.40 -14.21
C GLU A 110 0.97 -2.66 -13.63
N ALA A 111 1.07 -2.82 -12.31
CA ALA A 111 2.32 -3.22 -11.65
C ALA A 111 2.37 -4.72 -11.35
N SER A 112 1.27 -5.44 -11.61
CA SER A 112 1.14 -6.88 -11.38
C SER A 112 1.08 -7.60 -12.73
N SER A 113 1.70 -8.77 -12.79
CA SER A 113 1.79 -9.51 -14.05
C SER A 113 1.94 -11.00 -13.80
N TRP A 114 1.68 -11.82 -14.82
CA TRP A 114 2.12 -13.20 -14.82
C TRP A 114 2.88 -13.53 -16.09
N GLU A 115 3.81 -14.46 -15.98
CA GLU A 115 4.61 -14.97 -17.07
C GLU A 115 4.41 -16.48 -17.15
N THR A 116 4.17 -17.01 -18.34
CA THR A 116 4.07 -18.46 -18.52
C THR A 116 4.83 -18.95 -19.75
N VAL A 117 5.38 -20.16 -19.62
CA VAL A 117 5.97 -20.93 -20.71
C VAL A 117 4.93 -21.65 -21.57
N LYS A 118 3.67 -21.68 -21.12
CA LYS A 118 2.55 -22.30 -21.83
C LYS A 118 2.13 -21.39 -23.00
N SER A 119 2.21 -21.87 -24.24
CA SER A 119 1.74 -21.10 -25.41
C SER A 119 0.22 -20.97 -25.38
N GLY A 120 -0.28 -19.73 -25.29
CA GLY A 120 -1.71 -19.42 -25.29
C GLY A 120 -2.41 -19.54 -26.64
N VAL A 121 -1.64 -19.69 -27.71
CA VAL A 121 -2.15 -19.82 -29.07
C VAL A 121 -1.72 -21.19 -29.60
N GLU A 122 -2.61 -21.90 -30.31
CA GLU A 122 -2.22 -22.97 -31.25
C GLU A 122 -1.37 -22.34 -32.37
N VAL A 123 -0.17 -21.85 -32.05
CA VAL A 123 0.80 -21.42 -33.06
C VAL A 123 1.42 -22.70 -33.59
N ARG A 124 0.97 -23.11 -34.77
CA ARG A 124 1.69 -24.06 -35.63
C ARG A 124 3.00 -23.43 -36.12
N SER A 125 3.94 -23.16 -35.22
CA SER A 125 5.35 -22.99 -35.56
C SER A 125 6.17 -23.16 -34.29
N ALA A 126 6.74 -24.35 -34.15
CA ALA A 126 7.88 -24.71 -33.30
C ALA A 126 8.13 -23.80 -32.07
N ASN A 127 7.65 -24.25 -30.90
CA ASN A 127 8.16 -23.86 -29.60
C ASN A 127 9.70 -23.80 -29.63
N GLN A 128 10.27 -22.61 -29.60
CA GLN A 128 11.64 -22.42 -29.17
C GLN A 128 11.63 -22.54 -27.65
N ALA A 129 12.24 -23.61 -27.14
CA ALA A 129 12.37 -23.82 -25.70
C ALA A 129 12.94 -22.55 -25.03
N GLY A 130 12.18 -21.95 -24.12
CA GLY A 130 12.61 -20.81 -23.30
C GLY A 130 11.90 -19.47 -23.54
N GLN A 131 11.01 -19.32 -24.53
CA GLN A 131 10.17 -18.11 -24.62
C GLN A 131 9.03 -18.14 -23.61
N LYS A 132 8.97 -17.11 -22.75
CA LYS A 132 7.84 -16.84 -21.85
C LYS A 132 6.94 -15.76 -22.44
N THR A 133 5.63 -15.90 -22.25
CA THR A 133 4.68 -14.84 -22.54
C THR A 133 4.33 -14.12 -21.25
N LYS A 134 4.48 -12.80 -21.21
CA LYS A 134 4.12 -11.94 -20.08
C LYS A 134 2.77 -11.29 -20.33
N PHE A 135 1.91 -11.31 -19.32
CA PHE A 135 0.59 -10.70 -19.33
C PHE A 135 0.47 -9.75 -18.13
N ALA A 136 0.07 -8.50 -18.39
CA ALA A 136 -0.25 -7.55 -17.32
C ALA A 136 -1.63 -7.90 -16.74
N ILE A 137 -1.81 -7.80 -15.42
CA ILE A 137 -3.12 -8.00 -14.82
C ILE A 137 -3.93 -6.70 -14.96
N ARG A 138 -5.18 -6.77 -15.42
CA ARG A 138 -6.07 -5.60 -15.53
C ARG A 138 -7.33 -5.72 -14.69
N ALA A 139 -7.77 -6.94 -14.41
CA ALA A 139 -8.96 -7.21 -13.61
C ALA A 139 -8.86 -8.53 -12.85
N GLY A 140 -9.80 -8.74 -11.93
CA GLY A 140 -9.92 -9.95 -11.13
C GLY A 140 -9.61 -9.75 -9.66
N SER A 141 -9.49 -10.86 -8.95
CA SER A 141 -9.26 -10.87 -7.51
C SER A 141 -8.33 -12.00 -7.09
N MET A 142 -7.68 -11.81 -5.96
CA MET A 142 -6.91 -12.83 -5.27
C MET A 142 -7.25 -12.83 -3.79
N THR A 143 -7.19 -13.98 -3.16
CA THR A 143 -7.50 -14.20 -1.75
C THR A 143 -6.24 -14.66 -1.06
N LEU A 144 -5.78 -13.92 -0.06
CA LEU A 144 -4.74 -14.32 0.87
C LEU A 144 -5.40 -14.78 2.16
N ALA A 145 -5.15 -16.01 2.59
CA ALA A 145 -5.72 -16.55 3.82
C ALA A 145 -4.69 -17.36 4.60
N PRO A 146 -4.79 -17.45 5.94
CA PRO A 146 -4.11 -18.51 6.67
C PRO A 146 -4.56 -19.87 6.13
N ALA A 147 -3.64 -20.81 5.99
CA ALA A 147 -3.98 -22.14 5.57
C ALA A 147 -4.85 -22.84 6.63
N ALA A 148 -5.79 -23.67 6.16
CA ALA A 148 -6.70 -24.40 7.03
C ALA A 148 -5.99 -25.41 7.97
N SER A 149 -4.73 -25.75 7.68
CA SER A 149 -3.87 -26.60 8.51
C SER A 149 -3.54 -25.99 9.88
N GLY A 150 -3.58 -24.66 10.01
CA GLY A 150 -3.25 -23.97 11.27
C GLY A 150 -1.77 -24.05 11.66
N ASP A 151 -0.90 -24.48 10.75
CA ASP A 151 0.54 -24.67 10.93
C ASP A 151 1.36 -23.39 10.68
N GLY A 152 0.69 -22.24 10.55
CA GLY A 152 1.32 -20.96 10.24
C GLY A 152 1.64 -20.75 8.75
N THR A 153 1.15 -21.64 7.86
CA THR A 153 1.21 -21.41 6.42
C THR A 153 0.06 -20.55 5.92
N PHE A 154 0.20 -20.02 4.72
CA PHE A 154 -0.77 -19.17 4.03
C PHE A 154 -1.13 -19.79 2.68
N THR A 155 -2.34 -19.51 2.22
CA THR A 155 -2.78 -19.77 0.85
C THR A 155 -2.97 -18.45 0.12
N LEU A 156 -2.52 -18.42 -1.15
CA LEU A 156 -2.87 -17.37 -2.10
C LEU A 156 -3.54 -18.04 -3.30
N SER A 157 -4.76 -17.63 -3.63
CA SER A 157 -5.46 -18.12 -4.81
C SER A 157 -6.25 -17.00 -5.48
N GLY A 158 -6.55 -17.14 -6.76
CA GLY A 158 -7.29 -16.08 -7.44
C GLY A 158 -7.60 -16.38 -8.88
N GLU A 159 -8.40 -15.49 -9.46
CA GLU A 159 -8.70 -15.43 -10.88
C GLU A 159 -8.48 -14.01 -11.37
N VAL A 160 -7.56 -13.86 -12.33
CA VAL A 160 -7.16 -12.57 -12.88
C VAL A 160 -7.15 -12.60 -14.41
N THR A 161 -7.31 -11.43 -15.04
CA THR A 161 -7.35 -11.31 -16.50
C THR A 161 -6.49 -10.15 -16.98
N ASP A 162 -6.06 -10.21 -18.25
CA ASP A 162 -5.31 -9.14 -18.93
C ASP A 162 -6.19 -8.03 -19.50
N GLY A 163 -7.50 -8.06 -19.22
CA GLY A 163 -8.49 -7.13 -19.76
C GLY A 163 -9.00 -7.47 -21.17
N ASP A 164 -8.40 -8.48 -21.84
CA ASP A 164 -8.84 -8.98 -23.13
C ASP A 164 -9.70 -10.25 -22.96
N LYS A 165 -9.12 -11.43 -23.27
CA LYS A 165 -9.76 -12.75 -23.18
C LYS A 165 -8.85 -13.80 -22.53
N THR A 166 -7.73 -13.39 -21.94
CA THR A 166 -6.82 -14.31 -21.25
C THR A 166 -7.10 -14.26 -19.76
N ALA A 167 -7.35 -15.41 -19.17
CA ALA A 167 -7.54 -15.55 -17.73
C ALA A 167 -6.49 -16.47 -17.12
N LEU A 168 -6.10 -16.18 -15.89
CA LEU A 168 -5.29 -17.03 -15.03
C LEU A 168 -6.09 -17.36 -13.78
N SER A 169 -6.39 -18.64 -13.57
CA SER A 169 -6.75 -19.16 -12.25
C SER A 169 -5.48 -19.73 -11.61
N PHE A 170 -5.20 -19.37 -10.36
CA PHE A 170 -3.96 -19.80 -9.70
C PHE A 170 -4.14 -20.14 -8.24
N SER A 171 -3.17 -20.89 -7.72
CA SER A 171 -3.08 -21.19 -6.29
C SER A 171 -1.62 -21.37 -5.84
N TRP A 172 -1.39 -21.12 -4.56
CA TRP A 172 -0.14 -21.34 -3.84
C TRP A 172 -0.47 -21.61 -2.37
N SER A 173 0.36 -22.43 -1.72
CA SER A 173 0.32 -22.64 -0.27
C SER A 173 1.74 -22.77 0.28
N GLY A 174 2.03 -22.11 1.40
CA GLY A 174 3.32 -22.24 2.05
C GLY A 174 3.57 -21.20 3.14
N ALA A 175 4.79 -21.22 3.68
CA ALA A 175 5.24 -20.19 4.60
C ALA A 175 5.43 -18.87 3.86
N LEU A 176 4.99 -17.77 4.48
CA LEU A 176 5.11 -16.42 3.93
C LEU A 176 5.78 -15.52 4.96
N ALA A 177 6.85 -14.82 4.54
CA ALA A 177 7.54 -13.84 5.36
C ALA A 177 7.98 -12.69 4.45
N PHE A 178 7.61 -11.46 4.81
CA PHE A 178 8.00 -10.27 4.05
C PHE A 178 9.27 -9.65 4.64
N ALA A 179 10.26 -9.42 3.79
CA ALA A 179 11.43 -8.63 4.17
C ALA A 179 11.09 -7.14 4.16
N ASN A 180 11.63 -6.39 5.12
CA ASN A 180 11.43 -4.94 5.17
C ASN A 180 12.38 -4.23 4.18
N GLU A 181 11.82 -3.68 3.11
CA GLU A 181 12.52 -2.84 2.12
C GLU A 181 11.95 -1.41 2.07
N SER A 182 11.14 -1.03 3.07
CA SER A 182 10.49 0.28 3.14
C SER A 182 11.44 1.41 3.52
N GLY A 183 12.58 1.08 4.14
CA GLY A 183 13.43 2.04 4.84
C GLY A 183 12.87 2.52 6.18
N GLU A 184 11.67 2.07 6.59
CA GLU A 184 11.09 2.35 7.90
C GLU A 184 11.67 1.39 8.94
N GLU A 185 12.06 1.90 10.10
CA GLU A 185 12.48 1.08 11.23
C GLU A 185 11.30 0.73 12.14
N ASP A 186 11.46 -0.34 12.92
CA ASP A 186 10.49 -0.68 13.95
C ASP A 186 10.38 0.45 14.98
N PRO A 187 9.16 0.79 15.44
CA PRO A 187 9.02 1.75 16.52
C PRO A 187 9.69 1.24 17.79
N VAL A 188 10.44 2.13 18.46
CA VAL A 188 11.04 1.81 19.75
C VAL A 188 9.91 1.63 20.77
N VAL A 189 9.90 0.47 21.44
CA VAL A 189 8.93 0.15 22.49
C VAL A 189 9.44 0.69 23.81
N TYR A 190 8.78 1.72 24.32
CA TYR A 190 9.05 2.28 25.64
C TYR A 190 8.14 1.61 26.67
N GLU A 191 8.74 1.07 27.72
CA GLU A 191 8.03 0.30 28.75
C GLU A 191 7.52 1.20 29.89
N ARG A 192 8.02 2.44 29.98
CA ARG A 192 7.69 3.34 31.07
C ARG A 192 7.53 4.79 30.60
N LEU A 193 6.37 5.36 30.92
CA LEU A 193 6.12 6.80 30.89
C LEU A 193 6.29 7.34 32.31
N SER A 194 7.35 8.11 32.53
CA SER A 194 7.80 8.47 33.88
C SER A 194 7.35 9.85 34.36
N MET A 195 6.92 10.72 33.45
CA MET A 195 6.48 12.08 33.76
C MET A 195 5.59 12.57 32.62
N VAL A 196 4.44 13.11 32.99
CA VAL A 196 3.57 13.92 32.14
C VAL A 196 3.34 15.21 32.89
N PHE A 197 3.90 16.32 32.39
CA PHE A 197 3.55 17.65 32.85
C PHE A 197 2.73 18.32 31.77
N GLY A 198 1.48 18.67 32.10
CA GLY A 198 0.62 19.49 31.27
C GLY A 198 0.52 20.88 31.87
N ASP A 199 1.23 21.85 31.30
CA ASP A 199 1.07 23.26 31.66
C ASP A 199 0.02 23.89 30.74
N TYR A 200 -1.08 24.38 31.31
CA TYR A 200 -2.09 25.12 30.55
C TYR A 200 -1.74 26.62 30.53
N TYR A 201 -1.49 27.16 29.33
CA TYR A 201 -1.19 28.57 29.12
C TYR A 201 -2.42 29.30 28.53
N PRO A 202 -3.28 29.92 29.37
CA PRO A 202 -4.50 30.59 28.91
C PRO A 202 -4.20 31.76 27.97
N ASP A 203 -3.10 32.47 28.19
CA ASP A 203 -2.70 33.64 27.40
C ASP A 203 -2.01 33.27 26.06
N ASP A 204 -1.58 32.02 25.90
CA ASP A 204 -0.96 31.50 24.67
C ASP A 204 -2.01 30.73 23.83
N TYR A 205 -3.19 31.32 23.69
CA TYR A 205 -4.37 30.79 23.00
C TYR A 205 -4.96 29.48 23.58
N GLY A 206 -4.61 29.09 24.81
CA GLY A 206 -5.06 27.83 25.43
C GLY A 206 -4.30 26.58 24.97
N ILE A 207 -2.96 26.65 24.87
CA ILE A 207 -2.09 25.47 24.65
C ILE A 207 -1.98 24.71 25.97
N ALA A 208 -2.10 23.37 25.91
CA ALA A 208 -1.55 22.49 26.93
C ALA A 208 -0.14 22.05 26.46
N ALA A 209 0.90 22.42 27.20
CA ALA A 209 2.24 21.93 26.93
C ALA A 209 2.44 20.62 27.70
N ASP A 210 2.44 19.51 26.98
CA ASP A 210 2.55 18.16 27.55
C ASP A 210 3.96 17.60 27.32
N THR A 211 4.69 17.36 28.41
CA THR A 211 6.03 16.73 28.34
C THR A 211 5.94 15.26 28.72
N TYR A 212 6.26 14.36 27.79
CA TYR A 212 6.31 12.92 27.97
C TYR A 212 7.74 12.43 28.17
N MET A 213 8.02 11.81 29.31
CA MET A 213 9.31 11.14 29.51
C MET A 213 9.20 9.63 29.25
N LEU A 214 9.63 9.21 28.07
CA LEU A 214 9.65 7.82 27.61
C LEU A 214 10.96 7.12 28.01
N ARG A 215 10.86 5.90 28.56
CA ARG A 215 12.02 5.07 28.95
C ARG A 215 11.86 3.63 28.49
N GLY A 216 12.90 3.08 27.86
CA GLY A 216 12.94 1.73 27.31
C GLY A 216 14.37 1.20 27.37
N GLY A 217 14.59 0.08 28.06
CA GLY A 217 15.94 -0.44 28.29
C GLY A 217 16.88 0.60 28.94
N ASN A 218 18.04 0.82 28.32
CA ASN A 218 19.01 1.87 28.71
C ASN A 218 18.74 3.23 28.05
N GLU A 219 17.80 3.31 27.11
CA GLU A 219 17.51 4.52 26.37
C GLU A 219 16.48 5.37 27.11
N ARG A 220 16.75 6.67 27.12
CA ARG A 220 15.83 7.68 27.64
C ARG A 220 15.56 8.69 26.55
N VAL A 221 14.28 8.85 26.22
CA VAL A 221 13.82 9.89 25.32
C VAL A 221 12.86 10.81 26.06
N GLU A 222 13.17 12.10 26.06
CA GLU A 222 12.28 13.13 26.54
C GLU A 222 11.57 13.73 25.33
N LEU A 223 10.28 13.42 25.18
CA LEU A 223 9.41 13.98 24.16
C LEU A 223 8.65 15.16 24.77
N HIS A 224 8.99 16.37 24.35
CA HIS A 224 8.23 17.56 24.71
C HIS A 224 7.27 17.89 23.57
N SER A 225 5.97 17.95 23.84
CA SER A 225 4.93 18.23 22.84
C SER A 225 4.04 19.38 23.27
N GLN A 226 3.87 20.36 22.40
CA GLN A 226 2.96 21.48 22.66
C GLN A 226 1.63 21.22 21.97
N LEU A 227 0.70 20.62 22.71
CA LEU A 227 -0.55 20.12 22.19
C LEU A 227 -1.68 21.14 22.26
N ARG A 228 -2.47 21.17 21.19
CA ARG A 228 -3.80 21.76 21.15
C ARG A 228 -4.80 20.62 21.29
N SER A 229 -5.20 20.35 22.53
CA SER A 229 -6.17 19.31 22.87
C SER A 229 -7.46 19.90 23.40
N VAL A 230 -8.52 19.09 23.46
CA VAL A 230 -9.69 19.43 24.29
C VAL A 230 -9.22 19.44 25.75
N PRO A 231 -9.47 20.51 26.53
CA PRO A 231 -9.04 20.57 27.93
C PRO A 231 -9.48 19.31 28.69
N ALA A 232 -8.57 18.74 29.47
CA ALA A 232 -8.90 17.59 30.31
C ALA A 232 -10.05 17.97 31.26
N ALA A 233 -11.04 17.07 31.38
CA ALA A 233 -12.16 17.27 32.29
C ALA A 233 -11.70 17.35 33.77
N ASP A 234 -10.55 16.75 34.07
CA ASP A 234 -9.88 16.81 35.36
C ASP A 234 -8.56 17.58 35.24
N PRO A 235 -8.44 18.78 35.85
CA PRO A 235 -7.19 19.52 35.91
C PRO A 235 -6.04 18.77 36.61
N ALA A 236 -6.35 17.75 37.42
CA ALA A 236 -5.37 16.90 38.10
C ALA A 236 -4.88 15.71 37.23
N ALA A 237 -5.47 15.50 36.04
CA ALA A 237 -5.07 14.47 35.09
C ALA A 237 -5.07 15.04 33.66
N PRO A 238 -4.13 15.95 33.33
CA PRO A 238 -4.17 16.79 32.13
C PRO A 238 -3.72 16.03 30.87
N LEU A 239 -4.15 14.79 30.67
CA LEU A 239 -3.83 14.10 29.43
C LEU A 239 -4.69 14.61 28.27
N PRO A 240 -4.11 14.69 27.06
CA PRO A 240 -4.86 15.02 25.86
C PRO A 240 -5.89 13.91 25.58
N GLY A 241 -7.06 14.28 25.09
CA GLY A 241 -8.12 13.33 24.77
C GLY A 241 -7.72 12.31 23.69
N ASP A 242 -8.40 11.17 23.67
CA ASP A 242 -8.20 10.14 22.65
C ASP A 242 -8.35 10.71 21.24
N GLY A 243 -7.38 10.42 20.38
CA GLY A 243 -7.37 10.92 19.01
C GLY A 243 -5.99 10.92 18.38
N LYS A 244 -5.97 11.24 17.09
CA LYS A 244 -4.74 11.40 16.30
C LYS A 244 -4.32 12.87 16.31
N TYR A 245 -3.15 13.13 16.85
CA TYR A 245 -2.50 14.44 16.89
C TYR A 245 -1.54 14.56 15.71
N THR A 246 -1.58 15.69 15.00
CA THR A 246 -0.71 15.97 13.84
C THR A 246 -0.01 17.31 14.00
N ILE A 247 1.19 17.47 13.42
CA ILE A 247 1.83 18.79 13.39
C ILE A 247 0.97 19.75 12.58
N ASP A 248 0.70 20.92 13.16
CA ASP A 248 0.10 22.03 12.44
C ASP A 248 1.11 22.61 11.44
N LEU A 249 0.93 22.24 10.16
CA LEU A 249 1.77 22.63 9.03
C LEU A 249 1.11 23.75 8.21
N ARG A 250 0.83 24.94 8.78
CA ARG A 250 0.72 26.25 8.08
C ARG A 250 0.45 27.40 9.07
N SER A 251 0.91 28.63 8.85
CA SER A 251 1.39 29.25 7.60
C SER A 251 2.57 30.21 7.79
N GLU A 252 3.27 30.47 6.67
CA GLU A 252 4.30 31.49 6.38
C GLU A 252 3.97 32.93 6.88
N ALA A 253 2.82 33.15 7.52
CA ALA A 253 2.36 34.42 8.08
C ALA A 253 2.29 34.43 9.63
N GLY A 254 2.95 33.49 10.32
CA GLY A 254 3.17 33.58 11.77
C GLY A 254 1.92 33.42 12.64
N LYS A 255 0.86 32.81 12.11
CA LYS A 255 -0.34 32.42 12.88
C LYS A 255 -0.57 30.92 12.75
N TYR A 256 -0.50 30.23 13.89
CA TYR A 256 -0.91 28.84 14.06
C TYR A 256 -2.42 28.71 13.84
N ALA A 257 -2.85 27.65 13.17
CA ALA A 257 -4.27 27.32 13.07
C ALA A 257 -4.73 26.82 14.46
N ASN A 258 -5.77 27.44 15.03
CA ASN A 258 -6.31 27.06 16.34
C ASN A 258 -7.15 25.76 16.25
N GLU A 259 -6.61 24.70 15.65
CA GLU A 259 -7.32 23.45 15.43
C GLU A 259 -7.04 22.45 16.56
N THR A 260 -8.10 21.85 17.12
CA THR A 260 -7.96 20.76 18.10
C THR A 260 -7.34 19.52 17.45
N PHE A 261 -6.63 18.70 18.23
CA PHE A 261 -5.87 17.54 17.75
C PHE A 261 -4.66 17.90 16.86
N THR A 262 -4.05 19.06 17.14
CA THR A 262 -2.80 19.48 16.51
C THR A 262 -1.71 19.74 17.55
N PHE A 263 -0.45 19.79 17.12
CA PHE A 263 0.65 20.26 17.94
C PHE A 263 1.59 21.20 17.19
N ARG A 264 2.24 22.07 17.95
CA ARG A 264 3.16 23.08 17.41
C ARG A 264 4.44 22.43 16.89
N SER A 265 4.84 22.76 15.67
CA SER A 265 6.17 22.41 15.14
C SER A 265 7.29 22.87 16.07
N GLY A 266 8.33 22.06 16.19
CA GLY A 266 9.57 22.38 16.86
C GLY A 266 10.38 23.46 16.15
N TYR A 267 11.16 24.22 16.92
CA TYR A 267 12.14 25.17 16.41
C TYR A 267 13.20 25.48 17.47
N ILE A 268 14.34 26.02 17.03
CA ILE A 268 15.35 26.57 17.94
C ILE A 268 15.06 28.07 18.13
N SER A 269 14.79 28.45 19.38
CA SER A 269 14.55 29.86 19.74
C SER A 269 15.79 30.73 19.56
N GLN A 270 15.62 32.06 19.56
CA GLN A 270 16.74 33.02 19.52
C GLN A 270 17.75 32.83 20.65
N SER A 271 17.33 32.23 21.77
CA SER A 271 18.20 31.89 22.90
C SER A 271 19.01 30.61 22.71
N GLY A 272 18.88 29.93 21.56
CA GLY A 272 19.54 28.66 21.26
C GLY A 272 18.86 27.44 21.89
N ARG A 273 17.67 27.59 22.47
CA ARG A 273 16.92 26.49 23.12
C ARG A 273 15.85 25.93 22.20
N ALA A 274 15.68 24.61 22.19
CA ALA A 274 14.54 23.96 21.55
C ALA A 274 13.22 24.40 22.20
N ALA A 275 12.23 24.67 21.36
CA ALA A 275 10.88 25.08 21.72
C ALA A 275 9.88 24.48 20.73
N GLY A 276 8.58 24.53 21.03
CA GLY A 276 7.58 23.80 20.24
C GLY A 276 7.60 22.32 20.57
N THR A 277 7.53 21.43 19.59
CA THR A 277 7.63 19.98 19.80
C THR A 277 9.02 19.47 19.44
N TYR A 278 9.64 18.72 20.34
CA TYR A 278 10.99 18.18 20.15
C TYR A 278 11.16 16.89 20.94
N TRP A 279 12.14 16.06 20.55
CA TRP A 279 12.60 14.96 21.39
C TRP A 279 14.08 15.08 21.68
N LYS A 280 14.47 14.61 22.86
CA LYS A 280 15.84 14.62 23.33
C LYS A 280 16.27 13.22 23.72
N THR A 281 17.39 12.79 23.15
CA THR A 281 18.12 11.59 23.55
C THR A 281 19.27 11.98 24.49
N ASP A 282 20.02 11.00 24.98
CA ASP A 282 21.26 11.28 25.73
C ASP A 282 22.34 11.97 24.87
N GLU A 283 22.22 11.89 23.54
CA GLU A 283 23.23 12.36 22.58
C GLU A 283 22.87 13.71 21.96
N ALA A 284 21.59 13.96 21.70
CA ALA A 284 21.16 15.12 20.91
C ALA A 284 19.72 15.55 21.21
N THR A 285 19.36 16.74 20.69
CA THR A 285 18.00 17.28 20.72
C THR A 285 17.56 17.55 19.29
N TYR A 286 16.37 17.06 18.94
CA TYR A 286 15.84 17.08 17.58
C TYR A 286 14.48 17.79 17.59
N VAL A 287 14.28 18.71 16.67
CA VAL A 287 13.03 19.49 16.59
C VAL A 287 12.07 18.81 15.63
N ALA A 288 10.87 18.49 16.10
CA ALA A 288 9.88 17.81 15.27
C ALA A 288 9.22 18.83 14.33
N THR A 289 9.51 18.76 13.04
CA THR A 289 8.94 19.64 12.01
C THR A 289 7.82 18.98 11.23
N SER A 290 7.78 17.65 11.17
CA SER A 290 6.65 16.89 10.62
C SER A 290 6.34 15.62 11.44
N GLY A 291 5.16 15.03 11.24
CA GLY A 291 4.76 13.79 11.90
C GLY A 291 3.41 13.83 12.62
N SER A 292 3.10 12.72 13.30
CA SER A 292 1.86 12.54 14.05
C SER A 292 1.99 11.46 15.12
N PHE A 293 1.18 11.53 16.15
CA PHE A 293 1.01 10.43 17.10
C PHE A 293 -0.45 10.28 17.51
N THR A 294 -0.83 9.08 17.93
CA THR A 294 -2.16 8.76 18.41
C THR A 294 -2.12 8.53 19.90
N VAL A 295 -3.13 9.03 20.60
CA VAL A 295 -3.39 8.78 22.01
C VAL A 295 -4.67 7.97 22.10
N SER A 296 -4.65 6.90 22.89
CA SER A 296 -5.83 6.06 23.13
C SER A 296 -5.86 5.50 24.55
N THR A 297 -7.05 5.46 25.13
CA THR A 297 -7.31 4.77 26.40
C THR A 297 -7.57 3.29 26.16
N VAL A 298 -6.88 2.42 26.91
CA VAL A 298 -7.00 0.96 26.87
C VAL A 298 -7.26 0.45 28.28
N GLY A 299 -8.53 0.40 28.66
CA GLY A 299 -8.94 0.10 30.03
C GLY A 299 -8.45 1.19 30.99
N GLU A 300 -7.66 0.80 32.00
CA GLU A 300 -6.99 1.74 32.93
C GLU A 300 -5.61 2.21 32.43
N SER A 301 -5.17 1.73 31.25
CA SER A 301 -3.87 2.06 30.66
C SER A 301 -4.03 3.01 29.48
N TRP A 302 -2.92 3.63 29.09
CA TRP A 302 -2.84 4.51 27.95
C TRP A 302 -1.90 3.92 26.92
N LYS A 303 -2.24 4.10 25.64
CA LYS A 303 -1.36 3.82 24.53
C LYS A 303 -1.07 5.10 23.77
N ILE A 304 0.21 5.40 23.59
CA ILE A 304 0.70 6.50 22.78
C ILE A 304 1.65 5.92 21.75
N GLU A 305 1.38 6.18 20.47
CA GLU A 305 2.24 5.70 19.39
C GLU A 305 2.29 6.70 18.25
N GLY A 306 3.45 6.83 17.61
CA GLY A 306 3.57 7.77 16.52
C GLY A 306 4.96 7.83 15.91
N THR A 307 5.07 8.72 14.94
CA THR A 307 6.29 9.01 14.20
C THR A 307 6.44 10.52 14.07
N LEU A 308 7.58 11.03 14.51
CA LEU A 308 8.00 12.42 14.37
C LEU A 308 9.26 12.48 13.49
N ARG A 309 9.44 13.59 12.78
CA ARG A 309 10.58 13.81 11.88
C ARG A 309 11.18 15.19 12.09
N ASP A 310 12.50 15.25 12.02
CA ASP A 310 13.28 16.49 11.96
C ASP A 310 13.75 16.68 10.51
N ASP A 311 13.10 17.59 9.77
CA ASP A 311 13.44 17.83 8.36
C ASP A 311 14.84 18.45 8.20
N GLY A 312 15.45 18.96 9.28
CA GLY A 312 16.81 19.50 9.27
C GLY A 312 17.90 18.46 9.51
N ALA A 313 17.61 17.43 10.31
CA ALA A 313 18.55 16.36 10.65
C ALA A 313 18.31 15.04 9.88
N GLU A 314 17.21 14.94 9.11
CA GLU A 314 16.72 13.71 8.47
C GLU A 314 16.43 12.56 9.47
N GLU A 315 16.32 12.88 10.75
CA GLU A 315 16.09 11.91 11.82
C GLU A 315 14.60 11.62 11.99
N THR A 316 14.28 10.34 12.19
CA THR A 316 12.91 9.86 12.42
C THR A 316 12.81 9.22 13.80
N PHE A 317 11.86 9.70 14.60
CA PHE A 317 11.54 9.14 15.90
C PHE A 317 10.19 8.43 15.85
N SER A 318 10.23 7.09 15.73
CA SER A 318 9.06 6.22 15.82
C SER A 318 9.00 5.56 17.19
N PHE A 319 7.87 5.66 17.88
CA PHE A 319 7.75 5.20 19.26
C PHE A 319 6.38 4.58 19.53
N THR A 320 6.35 3.67 20.49
CA THR A 320 5.12 3.17 21.10
C THR A 320 5.30 3.02 22.60
N TYR A 321 4.26 3.38 23.36
CA TYR A 321 4.18 3.20 24.79
C TYR A 321 2.80 2.62 25.12
N THR A 322 2.75 1.66 26.05
CA THR A 322 1.50 1.20 26.66
C THR A 322 1.70 1.05 28.17
N GLY A 323 0.88 1.71 28.98
CA GLY A 323 0.95 1.56 30.43
C GLY A 323 0.10 2.56 31.21
N LYS A 324 0.09 2.41 32.53
CA LYS A 324 -0.60 3.35 33.43
C LYS A 324 0.24 4.63 33.58
N PRO A 325 -0.32 5.82 33.35
CA PRO A 325 0.40 7.06 33.56
C PRO A 325 0.74 7.24 35.04
N GLY A 326 2.03 7.33 35.34
CA GLY A 326 2.53 7.59 36.70
C GLY A 326 2.58 9.08 36.98
N PHE A 327 1.42 9.74 37.10
CA PHE A 327 1.38 11.17 37.45
C PHE A 327 1.96 11.37 38.84
N LYS A 328 2.95 12.26 38.94
CA LYS A 328 3.37 12.84 40.21
C LYS A 328 2.82 14.26 40.25
N ASN A 329 1.89 14.51 41.16
CA ASN A 329 1.52 15.86 41.57
C ASN A 329 2.72 16.60 42.16
#